data_AF-A0A0J1B036-F1
#
_entry.id   AF-A0A0J1B036-F1
#
_cell.length_a   1.000
_cell.length_b   1.000
_cell.length_c   1.000
_cell.angle_alpha   90.00
_cell.angle_beta   90.00
_cell.angle_gamma   90.00
#
_symmetry.space_group_name_H-M   'P 1'
#
loop_
_entity.id
_entity.type
_entity.pdbx_description
1 polymer ?
#
loop_
_entity_poly.entity_id
_entity_poly.type
_entity_poly.pdbx_seq_one_letter_code
_entity_poly.pdbx_strand_id
1 'polypeptide(L)'
;MARARAIPPAPQPYRLGGIVRYDKQPPRGIRRYLWKKGVQIDAHLCFAMLEWWEALLIALMVLPVTLFFWYSCYAYFPGHIRYLSRRFAYYVYGDDSVDLVAGARAYVAEWVNLAWLWLCRVLGTSPRLEL
;
A
#
# COMPACT_ATOMS: atom_id res chain seq x y z
N MET A 1 17.98 -6.07 -57.65
CA MET A 1 18.50 -7.10 -56.71
C MET A 1 18.37 -6.59 -55.29
N ALA A 2 17.38 -7.05 -54.53
CA ALA A 2 17.21 -6.67 -53.12
C ALA A 2 18.21 -7.46 -52.27
N ARG A 3 19.12 -6.79 -51.56
CA ARG A 3 19.99 -7.43 -50.56
C ARG A 3 19.09 -7.95 -49.44
N ALA A 4 18.98 -9.28 -49.31
CA ALA A 4 18.42 -9.89 -48.12
C ALA A 4 19.26 -9.43 -46.91
N ARG A 5 18.67 -8.62 -46.03
CA ARG A 5 19.30 -8.31 -44.74
C ARG A 5 19.26 -9.58 -43.92
N ALA A 6 20.40 -10.01 -43.39
CA ALA A 6 20.44 -11.10 -42.43
C ALA A 6 19.49 -10.76 -41.28
N ILE A 7 18.59 -11.69 -40.95
CA ILE A 7 17.70 -11.55 -39.80
C ILE A 7 18.61 -11.50 -38.57
N PRO A 8 18.51 -10.46 -37.71
CA PRO A 8 19.32 -10.42 -36.50
C PRO A 8 19.04 -11.68 -35.67
N PRO A 9 20.06 -12.29 -35.03
CA PRO A 9 19.85 -13.45 -34.19
C PRO A 9 18.80 -13.11 -33.12
N ALA A 10 17.92 -14.07 -32.82
CA ALA A 10 16.92 -13.88 -31.78
C ALA A 10 17.62 -13.42 -30.47
N PRO A 11 17.06 -12.43 -29.74
CA PRO A 11 17.65 -11.99 -28.49
C PRO A 11 17.81 -13.20 -27.58
N GLN A 12 19.05 -13.50 -27.19
CA GLN A 12 19.32 -14.65 -26.34
C GLN A 12 18.68 -14.39 -24.97
N PRO A 13 17.68 -15.18 -24.56
CA PRO A 13 17.08 -15.01 -23.25
C PRO A 13 18.14 -15.35 -22.20
N TYR A 14 18.24 -14.54 -21.16
CA TYR A 14 19.13 -14.85 -20.06
C TYR A 14 18.53 -16.06 -19.31
N ARG A 15 19.23 -17.19 -19.37
CA ARG A 15 18.78 -18.43 -18.73
C ARG A 15 19.29 -18.47 -17.29
N LEU A 16 18.57 -17.83 -16.37
CA LEU A 16 18.82 -17.99 -14.94
C LEU A 16 17.88 -19.07 -14.38
N GLY A 17 18.38 -20.28 -14.14
CA GLY A 17 17.59 -21.37 -13.54
C GLY A 17 16.50 -21.96 -14.45
N GLY A 18 16.68 -21.96 -15.77
CA GLY A 18 15.77 -22.65 -16.71
C GLY A 18 14.53 -21.87 -17.15
N ILE A 19 14.28 -20.68 -16.58
CA ILE A 19 13.16 -19.82 -16.98
C ILE A 19 13.65 -18.82 -18.04
N VAL A 20 13.01 -18.81 -19.20
CA VAL A 20 13.25 -17.85 -20.29
C VAL A 20 12.68 -16.50 -19.86
N ARG A 21 13.52 -15.48 -19.78
CA ARG A 21 13.10 -14.11 -19.53
C ARG A 21 13.78 -13.15 -20.50
N TYR A 22 13.06 -12.10 -20.91
CA TYR A 22 13.48 -11.17 -21.98
C TYR A 22 13.96 -9.81 -21.44
N ASP A 23 13.74 -9.51 -20.16
CA ASP A 23 14.05 -8.26 -19.45
C ASP A 23 15.34 -8.33 -18.61
N LYS A 24 16.37 -7.51 -18.80
CA LYS A 24 17.60 -7.60 -17.97
C LYS A 24 17.30 -7.27 -16.48
N GLN A 25 17.01 -8.29 -15.67
CA GLN A 25 16.60 -8.08 -14.28
C GLN A 25 17.76 -7.50 -13.45
N PRO A 26 17.55 -6.43 -12.66
CA PRO A 26 18.61 -5.87 -11.83
C PRO A 26 19.10 -6.88 -10.76
N PRO A 27 20.33 -6.70 -10.24
CA PRO A 27 20.91 -7.57 -9.21
C PRO A 27 20.03 -7.68 -7.95
N ARG A 28 20.22 -8.73 -7.16
CA ARG A 28 19.47 -8.94 -5.91
C ARG A 28 19.66 -7.74 -4.96
N GLY A 29 18.57 -7.31 -4.32
CA GLY A 29 18.55 -6.17 -3.40
C GLY A 29 17.31 -5.27 -3.58
N ILE A 30 17.35 -4.09 -2.94
CA ILE A 30 16.26 -3.09 -2.95
C ILE A 30 15.92 -2.65 -4.39
N ARG A 31 16.93 -2.52 -5.25
CA ARG A 31 16.76 -2.14 -6.66
C ARG A 31 15.89 -3.13 -7.43
N ARG A 32 15.98 -4.43 -7.12
CA ARG A 32 15.11 -5.47 -7.71
C ARG A 32 13.70 -5.42 -7.16
N TYR A 33 13.53 -5.07 -5.89
CA TYR A 33 12.20 -4.91 -5.30
C TYR A 33 11.46 -3.73 -5.95
N LEU A 34 12.11 -2.57 -6.04
CA LEU A 34 11.55 -1.38 -6.70
C LEU A 34 11.21 -1.65 -8.16
N TRP A 35 12.13 -2.28 -8.89
CA TRP A 35 11.89 -2.68 -10.29
C TRP A 35 10.68 -3.62 -10.42
N LYS A 36 10.57 -4.63 -9.55
CA LYS A 36 9.43 -5.57 -9.57
C LYS A 36 8.11 -4.84 -9.28
N LYS A 37 8.12 -3.88 -8.34
CA LYS A 37 6.95 -3.07 -8.00
C LYS A 37 6.56 -2.12 -9.13
N GLY A 38 7.53 -1.48 -9.79
CA GLY A 38 7.28 -0.67 -10.98
C GLY A 38 6.59 -1.47 -12.08
N VAL A 39 7.15 -2.64 -12.43
CA VAL A 39 6.56 -3.53 -13.44
C VAL A 39 5.16 -4.02 -13.04
N GLN A 40 4.91 -4.26 -11.74
CA GLN A 40 3.57 -4.62 -11.26
C GLN A 40 2.57 -3.47 -11.43
N ILE A 41 2.97 -2.24 -11.11
CA ILE A 41 2.15 -1.05 -11.27
C ILE A 41 1.85 -0.82 -12.75
N ASP A 42 2.86 -0.88 -13.62
CA ASP A 42 2.70 -0.73 -15.06
C ASP A 42 1.75 -1.79 -15.65
N ALA A 43 1.79 -3.02 -15.11
CA ALA A 43 0.89 -4.09 -15.52
C ALA A 43 -0.55 -3.89 -15.03
N HIS A 44 -0.76 -3.38 -13.82
CA HIS A 44 -2.10 -3.18 -13.25
C HIS A 44 -2.80 -1.96 -13.84
N LEU A 45 -2.05 -0.91 -14.14
CA LEU A 45 -2.58 0.35 -14.70
C LEU A 45 -2.43 0.42 -16.22
N CYS A 46 -1.89 -0.62 -16.84
CA CYS A 46 -1.64 -0.72 -18.28
C CYS A 46 -0.78 0.44 -18.85
N PHE A 47 0.03 1.12 -18.01
CA PHE A 47 0.84 2.26 -18.44
C PHE A 47 1.86 1.89 -19.54
N ALA A 48 2.22 0.61 -19.65
CA ALA A 48 3.11 0.12 -20.70
C ALA A 48 2.53 0.20 -22.11
N MET A 49 1.21 0.34 -22.26
CA MET A 49 0.52 0.44 -23.56
C MET A 49 0.11 1.87 -23.91
N LEU A 50 0.22 2.81 -22.97
CA LEU A 50 -0.19 4.19 -23.18
C LEU A 50 0.94 5.04 -23.73
N GLU A 51 0.58 6.00 -24.57
CA GLU A 51 1.52 7.07 -24.90
C GLU A 51 1.76 7.96 -23.68
N TRP A 52 2.94 8.59 -23.64
CA TRP A 52 3.38 9.41 -22.52
C TRP A 52 2.36 10.51 -22.13
N TRP A 53 1.68 11.09 -23.13
CA TRP A 53 0.68 12.14 -22.95
C TRP A 53 -0.66 11.59 -22.41
N GLU A 54 -1.07 10.40 -22.84
CA GLU A 54 -2.29 9.75 -22.35
C GLU A 54 -2.14 9.36 -20.87
N ALA A 55 -0.97 8.83 -20.50
CA ALA A 55 -0.65 8.53 -19.10
C ALA A 55 -0.69 9.80 -18.23
N LEU A 56 -0.28 10.96 -18.76
CA LEU A 56 -0.35 12.24 -18.09
C LEU A 56 -1.80 12.71 -17.87
N LEU A 57 -2.69 12.50 -18.86
CA LEU A 57 -4.13 12.81 -18.71
C LEU A 57 -4.79 11.93 -17.64
N ILE A 58 -4.48 10.63 -17.62
CA ILE A 58 -4.99 9.73 -16.58
C ILE A 58 -4.47 10.16 -15.21
N ALA A 59 -3.18 10.46 -15.08
CA ALA A 59 -2.61 10.94 -13.83
C ALA A 59 -3.31 12.23 -13.36
N LEU A 60 -3.58 13.17 -14.27
CA LEU A 60 -4.29 14.41 -13.99
C LEU A 60 -5.72 14.19 -13.50
N MET A 61 -6.40 13.12 -13.92
CA MET A 61 -7.75 12.79 -13.43
C MET A 61 -7.74 11.97 -12.14
N VAL A 62 -6.89 10.95 -12.07
CA VAL A 62 -6.85 10.03 -10.93
C VAL A 62 -6.31 10.74 -9.69
N LEU A 63 -5.21 11.51 -9.80
CA LEU A 63 -4.59 12.18 -8.66
C LEU A 63 -5.56 13.08 -7.87
N PRO A 64 -6.28 14.04 -8.47
CA PRO A 64 -7.22 14.87 -7.72
C PRO A 64 -8.38 14.06 -7.16
N VAL A 65 -8.88 13.05 -7.86
CA VAL A 65 -9.94 12.16 -7.32
C VAL A 65 -9.44 11.44 -6.07
N THR A 66 -8.24 10.86 -6.11
CA THR A 66 -7.64 10.23 -4.92
C THR A 66 -7.35 11.24 -3.81
N LEU A 67 -6.89 12.45 -4.13
CA LEU A 67 -6.66 13.51 -3.15
C LEU A 67 -7.96 13.95 -2.48
N PHE A 68 -9.03 14.16 -3.24
CA PHE A 68 -10.34 14.50 -2.70
C PHE A 68 -10.92 13.35 -1.87
N PHE A 69 -10.71 12.11 -2.29
CA PHE A 69 -11.09 10.94 -1.50
C PHE A 69 -10.38 10.94 -0.14
N TRP A 70 -9.05 11.09 -0.13
CA TRP A 70 -8.29 11.16 1.12
C TRP A 70 -8.68 12.37 1.98
N TYR A 71 -8.86 13.53 1.36
CA TYR A 71 -9.34 14.73 2.06
C TYR A 71 -10.70 14.48 2.71
N SER A 72 -11.64 13.85 2.00
CA SER A 72 -12.94 13.46 2.54
C SER A 72 -12.80 12.45 3.68
N CYS A 73 -11.93 11.45 3.55
CA CYS A 73 -11.63 10.50 4.62
C CYS A 73 -11.08 11.18 5.87
N TYR A 74 -10.25 12.22 5.75
CA TYR A 74 -9.71 12.90 6.93
C TYR A 74 -10.66 13.96 7.51
N ALA A 75 -11.40 14.67 6.66
CA ALA A 75 -12.26 15.75 7.09
C ALA A 75 -13.65 15.28 7.57
N TYR A 76 -14.31 14.39 6.82
CA TYR A 76 -15.70 14.00 7.05
C TYR A 76 -15.86 12.70 7.85
N PHE A 77 -15.02 11.71 7.58
CA PHE A 77 -15.12 10.39 8.22
C PHE A 77 -15.08 10.40 9.75
N PRO A 78 -14.18 11.14 10.44
CA PRO A 78 -14.15 11.11 11.91
C PRO A 78 -15.42 11.69 12.55
N GLY A 79 -16.03 12.69 11.91
CA GLY A 79 -17.32 13.23 12.34
C GLY A 79 -18.45 12.20 12.21
N HIS A 80 -18.49 11.47 11.10
CA HIS A 80 -19.49 10.41 10.88
C HIS A 80 -19.34 9.23 11.84
N ILE A 81 -18.11 8.79 12.14
CA ILE A 81 -17.90 7.71 13.11
C ILE A 81 -18.42 8.13 14.49
N ARG A 82 -18.13 9.35 14.95
CA ARG A 82 -18.65 9.85 16.24
C ARG A 82 -20.17 9.84 16.27
N TYR A 83 -20.81 10.29 15.19
CA TYR A 83 -22.26 10.27 15.08
C TYR A 83 -22.86 8.85 15.12
N LEU A 84 -22.30 7.92 14.34
CA LEU A 84 -22.75 6.52 14.35
C LEU A 84 -22.52 5.87 15.72
N SER A 85 -21.40 6.15 16.38
CA SER A 85 -21.09 5.58 17.69
C SER A 85 -22.10 6.00 18.76
N ARG A 86 -22.54 7.26 18.77
CA ARG A 86 -23.58 7.73 19.71
C ARG A 86 -24.92 7.04 19.47
N ARG A 87 -25.36 6.97 18.22
CA ARG A 87 -26.61 6.25 17.88
C ARG A 87 -26.54 4.76 18.23
N PHE A 88 -25.41 4.12 18.00
CA PHE A 88 -25.23 2.73 18.41
C PHE A 88 -25.29 2.59 19.93
N ALA A 89 -24.66 3.51 20.68
CA ALA A 89 -24.73 3.53 22.13
C ALA A 89 -26.17 3.68 22.64
N TYR A 90 -26.94 4.60 22.06
CA TYR A 90 -28.36 4.77 22.36
C TYR A 90 -29.17 3.48 22.20
N TYR A 91 -29.02 2.80 21.06
CA TYR A 91 -29.84 1.63 20.76
C TYR A 91 -29.44 0.39 21.58
N VAL A 92 -28.17 0.24 21.92
CA VAL A 92 -27.67 -0.95 22.62
C VAL A 92 -27.70 -0.77 24.14
N TYR A 93 -27.27 0.38 24.63
CA TYR A 93 -27.09 0.64 26.06
C TYR A 93 -28.17 1.54 26.65
N GLY A 94 -29.02 2.16 25.82
CA GLY A 94 -30.06 3.09 26.27
C GLY A 94 -29.52 4.44 26.74
N ASP A 95 -28.23 4.70 26.53
CA ASP A 95 -27.55 5.93 26.96
C ASP A 95 -26.63 6.44 25.85
N ASP A 96 -26.77 7.73 25.53
CA ASP A 96 -25.98 8.47 24.54
C ASP A 96 -24.60 8.90 25.07
N SER A 97 -24.38 8.83 26.38
CA SER A 97 -23.16 9.29 27.05
C SER A 97 -22.03 8.25 27.07
N VAL A 98 -22.31 7.01 26.66
CA VAL A 98 -21.32 5.93 26.60
C VAL A 98 -20.34 6.19 25.45
N ASP A 99 -19.15 6.67 25.78
CA ASP A 99 -18.12 6.99 24.80
C ASP A 99 -17.38 5.73 24.32
N LEU A 100 -18.00 5.03 23.37
CA LEU A 100 -17.46 3.80 22.75
C LEU A 100 -16.10 4.02 22.08
N VAL A 101 -15.82 5.24 21.63
CA VAL A 101 -14.55 5.59 20.99
C VAL A 101 -13.43 5.64 22.03
N ALA A 102 -13.72 6.09 23.25
CA ALA A 102 -12.78 6.03 24.37
C ALA A 102 -12.48 4.57 24.75
N GLY A 103 -13.52 3.72 24.80
CA GLY A 103 -13.36 2.28 25.04
C GLY A 103 -12.52 1.58 23.97
N ALA A 104 -12.77 1.86 22.69
CA ALA A 104 -11.99 1.31 21.58
C ALA A 104 -10.53 1.79 21.59
N ARG A 105 -10.27 3.07 21.92
CA ARG A 105 -8.91 3.58 22.08
C ARG A 105 -8.16 2.91 23.22
N ALA A 106 -8.83 2.69 24.35
CA ALA A 106 -8.23 1.99 25.49
C ALA A 106 -7.87 0.55 25.10
N TYR A 107 -8.78 -0.16 24.42
CA TYR A 107 -8.52 -1.50 23.90
C TYR A 107 -7.32 -1.54 22.94
N VAL A 108 -7.26 -0.63 21.96
CA VAL A 108 -6.13 -0.55 21.02
C VAL A 108 -4.82 -0.24 21.75
N ALA A 109 -4.84 0.68 22.72
CA ALA A 109 -3.66 1.01 23.51
C ALA A 109 -3.16 -0.19 24.33
N GLU A 110 -4.07 -0.98 24.90
CA GLU A 110 -3.72 -2.23 25.58
C GLU A 110 -3.07 -3.24 24.63
N TRP A 111 -3.63 -3.44 23.43
CA TRP A 111 -3.02 -4.33 22.43
C TRP A 111 -1.65 -3.85 21.96
N VAL A 112 -1.47 -2.55 21.77
CA VAL A 112 -0.17 -1.97 21.41
C VAL A 112 0.84 -2.18 22.54
N ASN A 113 0.45 -1.96 23.79
CA ASN A 113 1.30 -2.21 24.95
C ASN A 113 1.66 -3.69 25.08
N LEU A 114 0.71 -4.61 24.88
CA LEU A 114 0.96 -6.04 24.88
C LEU A 114 1.90 -6.46 23.74
N ALA A 115 1.69 -5.94 22.54
CA ALA A 115 2.55 -6.18 21.39
C ALA A 115 3.96 -5.64 21.64
N TRP A 116 4.09 -4.46 22.26
CA TRP A 116 5.37 -3.88 22.65
C TRP A 116 6.09 -4.73 23.70
N LEU A 117 5.39 -5.16 24.75
CA LEU A 117 5.95 -6.04 25.78
C LEU A 117 6.37 -7.39 25.22
N TRP A 118 5.58 -7.95 24.30
CA TRP A 118 5.95 -9.18 23.58
C TRP A 118 7.22 -8.97 22.74
N LEU A 119 7.30 -7.86 22.01
CA LEU A 119 8.45 -7.51 21.18
C LEU A 119 9.72 -7.30 22.02
N CYS A 120 9.61 -6.59 23.16
CA CYS A 120 10.67 -6.44 24.15
C CYS A 120 11.13 -7.79 24.72
N ARG A 121 10.18 -8.70 25.03
CA ARG A 121 10.49 -10.06 25.52
C ARG A 121 11.24 -10.88 24.47
N VAL A 122 10.88 -10.76 23.19
CA VAL A 122 11.56 -11.44 22.07
C VAL A 122 12.97 -10.88 21.83
N LEU A 123 13.15 -9.57 21.99
CA LEU A 123 14.42 -8.88 21.74
C LEU A 123 15.36 -8.87 22.95
N GLY A 124 14.93 -9.37 24.11
CA GLY A 124 15.72 -9.35 25.36
C GLY A 124 15.99 -7.93 25.88
N THR A 125 15.29 -6.92 25.36
CA THR A 125 15.43 -5.52 25.78
C THR A 125 14.39 -5.24 26.86
N SER A 126 14.84 -4.99 28.10
CA SER A 126 13.93 -4.60 29.18
C SER A 126 13.45 -3.17 28.96
N PRO A 127 12.13 -2.91 28.87
CA PRO A 127 11.63 -1.55 28.86
C PRO A 127 11.89 -0.93 30.25
N ARG A 128 12.69 0.13 30.30
CA ARG A 128 12.89 0.94 31.50
C ARG A 128 11.58 1.70 31.76
N LEU A 129 10.78 1.18 32.70
CA LEU A 129 9.59 1.84 33.21
C LEU A 129 10.06 2.99 34.10
N GLU A 130 10.03 4.23 33.59
CA GLU A 130 10.10 5.41 34.45
C GLU A 130 8.70 5.62 35.03
N LEU A 131 8.59 5.35 36.33
CA LEU A 131 7.41 5.54 37.19
C LEU A 131 7.11 7.02 37.39
#